data_AF-A0A355FR53-F1
#
_entry.id   AF-A0A355FR53-F1
#
_cell.length_a   1.000
_cell.length_b   1.000
_cell.length_c   1.000
_cell.angle_alpha   90.00
_cell.angle_beta   90.00
_cell.angle_gamma   90.00
#
_symmetry.space_group_name_H-M   'P 1'
#
loop_
_entity.id
_entity.type
_entity.pdbx_description
1 polymer ?
#
loop_
_entity_poly.entity_id
_entity_poly.type
_entity_poly.pdbx_seq_one_letter_code
_entity_poly.pdbx_strand_id
1 'polypeptide(L)'
;MRMVRSVWKYFLVFLGVCLVCTPGQGSVPPGREQPVEVYFEASDPEGDDYGPGDYIYPRNLAFRPYEGLYDLLKFRVSGAEESLFFDLWIKQISNPWNAPEGFIHPVIHIYIDTAAGGRTEPISEALGIRMAPQYGWEICLEGVGWESSRLVTVKADQTLESTDLVA
;
A
#
# COMPACT_ATOMS: atom_id res chain seq x y z
N MET A 1 37.57 -27.78 -72.94
CA MET A 1 37.91 -28.81 -71.93
C MET A 1 38.96 -28.23 -70.99
N ARG A 2 38.97 -28.39 -69.67
CA ARG A 2 38.00 -28.79 -68.63
C ARG A 2 38.81 -28.62 -67.32
N MET A 3 38.33 -27.81 -66.37
CA MET A 3 38.71 -27.79 -64.93
C MET A 3 40.19 -27.43 -64.62
N VAL A 4 40.54 -26.53 -63.71
CA VAL A 4 40.57 -26.72 -62.25
C VAL A 4 40.91 -25.35 -61.63
N ARG A 5 40.25 -25.01 -60.51
CA ARG A 5 40.70 -24.16 -59.37
C ARG A 5 39.51 -23.53 -58.60
N SER A 6 38.40 -24.25 -58.49
CA SER A 6 37.16 -23.83 -57.84
C SER A 6 37.06 -24.23 -56.35
N VAL A 7 38.16 -24.17 -55.59
CA VAL A 7 38.14 -24.61 -54.17
C VAL A 7 38.58 -23.53 -53.17
N TRP A 8 39.16 -22.40 -53.62
CA TRP A 8 39.57 -21.33 -52.68
C TRP A 8 38.48 -20.26 -52.43
N LYS A 9 37.41 -20.20 -53.24
CA LYS A 9 36.34 -19.21 -53.04
C LYS A 9 35.36 -19.54 -51.90
N TYR A 10 35.37 -20.77 -51.38
CA TYR A 10 34.42 -21.20 -50.36
C TYR A 10 34.92 -21.09 -48.92
N PHE A 11 36.20 -20.76 -48.70
CA PHE A 11 36.78 -20.70 -47.35
C PHE A 11 36.59 -19.34 -46.65
N LEU A 12 36.21 -18.29 -47.39
CA LEU A 12 35.98 -16.94 -46.84
C LEU A 12 34.50 -16.55 -46.69
N VAL A 13 33.57 -17.45 -47.02
CA VAL A 13 32.13 -17.21 -46.80
C VAL A 13 31.63 -17.89 -45.52
N PHE A 14 32.40 -18.82 -44.94
CA PHE A 14 32.02 -19.54 -43.72
C PHE A 14 32.40 -18.83 -42.40
N LEU A 15 32.90 -17.58 -42.46
CA LEU A 15 33.05 -16.72 -41.27
C LEU A 15 31.89 -15.73 -41.12
N GLY A 16 31.01 -15.62 -42.12
CA GLY A 16 29.87 -14.69 -42.10
C GLY A 16 28.57 -15.25 -41.50
N VAL A 17 28.49 -16.57 -41.27
CA VAL A 17 27.24 -17.24 -40.87
C VAL A 17 27.16 -17.53 -39.36
N CYS A 18 28.25 -17.35 -38.60
CA CYS A 18 28.25 -17.53 -37.14
C CYS A 18 28.03 -16.24 -36.32
N LEU A 19 27.62 -15.14 -36.96
CA LEU A 19 27.38 -13.84 -36.30
C LEU A 19 25.91 -13.40 -36.39
N VAL A 20 24.98 -14.36 -36.48
CA VAL A 20 23.53 -14.12 -36.35
C VAL A 20 22.91 -15.17 -35.42
N CYS A 21 23.56 -15.39 -34.27
CA CYS A 21 22.99 -16.06 -33.10
C CYS A 21 23.52 -15.36 -31.84
N THR A 22 23.46 -14.02 -31.82
CA THR A 22 23.38 -13.35 -30.53
C THR A 22 22.01 -13.69 -29.95
N PRO A 23 21.91 -14.15 -28.68
CA PRO A 23 20.62 -14.14 -28.01
C PRO A 23 20.17 -12.68 -28.07
N GLY A 24 19.09 -12.42 -28.80
CA GLY A 24 18.45 -11.13 -28.77
C GLY A 24 18.20 -10.83 -27.30
N GLN A 25 18.86 -9.79 -26.77
CA GLN A 25 18.40 -9.18 -25.55
C GLN A 25 16.96 -8.81 -25.84
N GLY A 26 16.03 -9.60 -25.29
CA GLY A 26 14.64 -9.21 -25.20
C GLY A 26 14.68 -7.88 -24.49
N SER A 27 14.48 -6.81 -25.25
CA SER A 27 14.04 -5.56 -24.67
C SER A 27 12.70 -5.92 -24.07
N VAL A 28 12.68 -6.09 -22.75
CA VAL A 28 11.43 -6.00 -22.00
C VAL A 28 10.84 -4.67 -22.46
N PRO A 29 9.69 -4.67 -23.14
CA PRO A 29 9.05 -3.41 -23.49
C PRO A 29 8.93 -2.60 -22.20
N PRO A 30 9.17 -1.28 -22.19
CA PRO A 30 8.84 -0.49 -21.02
C PRO A 30 7.40 -0.85 -20.66
N GLY A 31 7.22 -1.42 -19.46
CA GLY A 31 5.89 -1.78 -18.97
C GLY A 31 5.03 -0.55 -19.16
N ARG A 32 3.87 -0.71 -19.80
CA ARG A 32 2.90 0.39 -19.85
C ARG A 32 2.65 0.75 -18.40
N GLU A 33 3.06 1.94 -17.95
CA GLU A 33 2.58 2.48 -16.68
C GLU A 33 1.06 2.44 -16.76
N GLN A 34 0.46 1.47 -16.06
CA GLN A 34 -0.98 1.42 -15.99
C GLN A 34 -1.41 2.64 -15.18
N PRO A 35 -2.35 3.46 -15.70
CA PRO A 35 -2.80 4.62 -14.96
C PRO A 35 -3.45 4.14 -13.66
N VAL A 36 -3.11 4.80 -12.56
CA VAL A 36 -3.75 4.56 -11.27
C VAL A 36 -5.24 4.87 -11.40
N GLU A 37 -6.09 3.89 -11.13
CA GLU A 37 -7.55 4.04 -11.13
C GLU A 37 -8.03 4.41 -9.72
N VAL A 38 -8.91 5.41 -9.61
CA VAL A 38 -9.51 5.81 -8.33
C VAL A 38 -10.84 5.08 -8.18
N TYR A 39 -10.96 4.23 -7.16
CA TYR A 39 -12.18 3.47 -6.86
C TYR A 39 -13.12 4.21 -5.92
N PHE A 40 -12.56 4.96 -4.98
CA PHE A 40 -13.32 5.69 -3.97
C PHE A 40 -12.57 6.94 -3.52
N GLU A 41 -13.32 8.00 -3.24
CA GLU A 41 -12.80 9.22 -2.64
C GLU A 41 -13.88 9.90 -1.80
N ALA A 42 -13.54 10.32 -0.59
CA ALA A 42 -14.41 11.08 0.29
C ALA A 42 -13.63 12.16 1.05
N SER A 43 -14.30 13.29 1.28
CA SER A 43 -13.83 14.35 2.17
C SER A 43 -14.44 14.18 3.55
N ASP A 44 -13.69 14.62 4.56
CA ASP A 44 -14.09 14.63 5.96
C ASP A 44 -14.00 16.08 6.49
N PRO A 45 -14.91 16.53 7.37
CA PRO A 45 -14.95 17.92 7.81
C PRO A 45 -13.70 18.33 8.61
N GLU A 46 -13.09 19.46 8.26
CA GLU A 46 -11.95 19.97 9.03
C GLU A 46 -12.35 20.36 10.47
N GLY A 47 -11.52 19.99 11.43
CA GLY A 47 -11.63 20.39 12.84
C GLY A 47 -12.60 19.56 13.67
N ASP A 48 -12.87 18.31 13.26
CA ASP A 48 -13.74 17.37 13.96
C ASP A 48 -12.97 16.28 14.75
N ASP A 49 -11.67 16.50 14.98
CA ASP A 49 -10.74 15.62 15.70
C ASP A 49 -10.92 15.60 17.23
N TYR A 50 -12.16 15.84 17.68
CA TYR A 50 -12.58 15.91 19.08
C TYR A 50 -13.54 14.77 19.47
N GLY A 51 -13.56 13.68 18.69
CA GLY A 51 -14.37 12.49 18.98
C GLY A 51 -15.87 12.79 19.01
N PRO A 52 -16.61 12.42 20.08
CA PRO A 52 -18.01 12.82 20.26
C PRO A 52 -18.23 14.34 20.42
N GLY A 53 -17.15 15.14 20.50
CA GLY A 53 -17.17 16.60 20.56
C GLY A 53 -16.46 17.20 21.77
N ASP A 54 -15.94 16.39 22.70
CA ASP A 54 -15.37 16.84 23.97
C ASP A 54 -13.99 16.23 24.29
N TYR A 55 -13.39 15.48 23.36
CA TYR A 55 -12.04 14.97 23.57
C TYR A 55 -11.04 16.12 23.66
N ILE A 56 -9.96 15.91 24.41
CA ILE A 56 -8.93 16.93 24.62
C ILE A 56 -7.58 16.35 24.25
N TYR A 57 -6.85 17.09 23.43
CA TYR A 57 -5.49 16.75 23.06
C TYR A 57 -4.58 16.60 24.29
N PRO A 58 -3.66 15.61 24.28
CA PRO A 58 -2.59 15.53 25.28
C PRO A 58 -1.78 16.82 25.32
N ARG A 59 -1.41 17.28 26.51
CA ARG A 59 -0.74 18.59 26.71
C ARG A 59 0.79 18.54 26.67
N ASN A 60 1.37 17.35 26.49
CA ASN A 60 2.81 17.22 26.31
C ASN A 60 3.26 17.97 25.04
N LEU A 61 4.45 18.57 25.07
CA LEU A 61 5.00 19.37 23.97
C LEU A 61 5.10 18.61 22.64
N ALA A 62 5.22 17.28 22.68
CA ALA A 62 5.26 16.45 21.47
C ALA A 62 3.97 16.52 20.65
N PHE A 63 2.83 16.83 21.29
CA PHE A 63 1.51 16.89 20.66
C PHE A 63 1.13 18.32 20.20
N ARG A 64 2.10 19.25 20.13
CA ARG A 64 1.87 20.55 19.48
C ARG A 64 1.49 20.32 18.01
N PRO A 65 0.55 21.12 17.44
CA PRO A 65 -0.03 22.35 17.98
C PRO A 65 -1.25 22.16 18.91
N TYR A 66 -1.53 20.93 19.37
CA TYR A 66 -2.72 20.55 20.16
C TYR A 66 -4.03 20.57 19.37
N GLU A 67 -3.93 20.42 18.05
CA GLU A 67 -5.00 20.31 17.07
C GLU A 67 -4.43 19.68 15.80
N GLY A 68 -5.27 19.06 14.97
CA GLY A 68 -4.92 18.64 13.61
C GLY A 68 -4.09 17.36 13.49
N LEU A 69 -3.52 16.81 14.58
CA LEU A 69 -2.73 15.56 14.52
C LEU A 69 -3.59 14.33 14.24
N TYR A 70 -4.90 14.42 14.50
CA TYR A 70 -5.90 13.37 14.33
C TYR A 70 -7.07 13.78 13.41
N ASP A 71 -6.97 14.96 12.76
CA ASP A 71 -7.99 15.55 11.89
C ASP A 71 -7.85 15.01 10.47
N LEU A 72 -8.67 14.02 10.14
CA LEU A 72 -8.76 13.45 8.80
C LEU A 72 -9.51 14.44 7.91
N LEU A 73 -8.98 14.71 6.73
CA LEU A 73 -9.57 15.66 5.78
C LEU A 73 -10.08 14.97 4.52
N LYS A 74 -9.45 13.83 4.18
CA LYS A 74 -9.75 13.11 2.96
C LYS A 74 -9.25 11.67 3.05
N PHE A 75 -10.01 10.78 2.44
CA PHE A 75 -9.63 9.39 2.21
C PHE A 75 -9.82 9.04 0.74
N ARG A 76 -8.85 8.34 0.15
CA ARG A 76 -8.91 7.85 -1.23
C ARG A 76 -8.43 6.42 -1.33
N VAL A 77 -9.17 5.60 -2.07
CA VAL A 77 -8.77 4.27 -2.48
C VAL A 77 -8.52 4.27 -3.98
N SER A 78 -7.31 3.86 -4.36
CA SER A 78 -6.91 3.74 -5.76
C SER A 78 -6.12 2.46 -5.99
N GLY A 79 -5.91 2.07 -7.24
CA GLY A 79 -5.14 0.87 -7.55
C GLY A 79 -4.45 0.92 -8.89
N ALA A 80 -3.40 0.11 -9.00
CA ALA A 80 -2.69 -0.17 -10.23
C ALA A 80 -2.13 -1.59 -10.17
N GLU A 81 -2.31 -2.35 -11.26
CA GLU A 81 -1.86 -3.74 -11.36
C GLU A 81 -2.38 -4.62 -10.20
N GLU A 82 -1.49 -5.07 -9.32
CA GLU A 82 -1.82 -5.92 -8.16
C GLU A 82 -1.79 -5.13 -6.83
N SER A 83 -1.74 -3.79 -6.89
CA SER A 83 -1.63 -2.92 -5.72
C SER A 83 -2.89 -2.10 -5.48
N LEU A 84 -3.28 -2.00 -4.21
CA LEU A 84 -4.25 -1.03 -3.71
C LEU A 84 -3.52 0.01 -2.86
N PHE A 85 -3.86 1.27 -3.05
CA PHE A 85 -3.35 2.40 -2.32
C PHE A 85 -4.48 3.01 -1.49
N PHE A 86 -4.20 3.21 -0.21
CA PHE A 86 -5.09 3.85 0.76
C PHE A 86 -4.44 5.18 1.18
N ASP A 87 -4.86 6.28 0.57
CA ASP A 87 -4.33 7.60 0.87
C ASP A 87 -5.19 8.31 1.92
N LEU A 88 -4.54 8.87 2.94
CA LEU A 88 -5.16 9.70 3.97
C LEU A 88 -4.52 11.08 3.97
N TRP A 89 -5.34 12.12 4.03
CA TRP A 89 -4.88 13.48 4.28
C TRP A 89 -5.25 13.84 5.70
N ILE A 90 -4.24 14.00 6.55
CA ILE A 90 -4.40 14.44 7.94
C ILE A 90 -3.86 15.87 8.02
N LYS A 91 -4.60 16.76 8.69
CA LYS A 91 -4.31 18.20 8.73
C LYS A 91 -2.87 18.50 9.16
N GLN A 92 -2.36 17.79 10.17
CA GLN A 92 -1.01 17.95 10.66
C GLN A 92 -0.32 16.60 10.82
N ILE A 93 0.62 16.31 9.92
CA ILE A 93 1.59 15.24 10.11
C ILE A 93 2.78 15.76 10.92
N SER A 94 3.22 15.00 11.92
CA SER A 94 4.42 15.30 12.69
C SER A 94 5.10 14.02 13.17
N ASN A 95 6.38 14.13 13.49
CA ASN A 95 7.22 13.02 13.92
C ASN A 95 8.29 13.45 14.93
N PRO A 96 7.91 13.99 16.11
CA PRO A 96 8.86 14.48 17.10
C PRO A 96 9.81 13.40 17.66
N TRP A 97 9.46 12.12 17.50
CA TRP A 97 10.27 11.00 17.96
C TRP A 97 11.03 10.28 16.83
N ASN A 98 10.97 10.80 15.60
CA ASN A 98 11.68 10.26 14.44
C ASN A 98 11.41 8.77 14.19
N ALA A 99 10.15 8.37 14.25
CA ALA A 99 9.69 7.05 13.84
C ALA A 99 9.95 6.83 12.34
N PRO A 100 10.32 5.60 11.92
CA PRO A 100 10.77 5.31 10.56
C PRO A 100 9.68 5.56 9.49
N GLU A 101 8.41 5.48 9.84
CA GLU A 101 7.26 5.70 8.95
C GLU A 101 7.09 7.17 8.51
N GLY A 102 7.81 8.10 9.15
CA GLY A 102 7.70 9.53 8.88
C GLY A 102 6.54 10.23 9.59
N PHE A 103 5.72 9.51 10.36
CA PHE A 103 4.69 10.03 11.26
C PHE A 103 4.65 9.23 12.57
N ILE A 104 3.96 9.73 13.60
CA ILE A 104 3.87 8.99 14.87
C ILE A 104 2.57 9.14 15.67
N HIS A 105 1.84 10.24 15.51
CA HIS A 105 0.65 10.49 16.34
C HIS A 105 -0.57 9.65 15.95
N PRO A 106 -1.05 9.68 14.69
CA PRO A 106 -2.23 8.92 14.33
C PRO A 106 -1.96 7.41 14.40
N VAL A 107 -2.93 6.68 14.95
CA VAL A 107 -3.04 5.22 14.88
C VAL A 107 -4.20 4.92 13.96
N ILE A 108 -3.90 4.48 12.75
CA ILE A 108 -4.84 4.42 11.64
C ILE A 108 -5.36 2.99 11.52
N HIS A 109 -6.69 2.83 11.47
CA HIS A 109 -7.32 1.54 11.21
C HIS A 109 -8.23 1.67 10.00
N ILE A 110 -8.03 0.81 9.00
CA ILE A 110 -8.89 0.70 7.81
C ILE A 110 -9.48 -0.70 7.83
N TYR A 111 -10.76 -0.78 8.16
CA TYR A 111 -11.54 -2.02 8.17
C TYR A 111 -12.17 -2.25 6.80
N ILE A 112 -11.99 -3.43 6.24
CA ILE A 112 -12.39 -3.81 4.90
C ILE A 112 -13.34 -5.01 4.99
N ASP A 113 -14.56 -4.78 4.51
CA ASP A 113 -15.59 -5.81 4.29
C ASP A 113 -15.40 -6.41 2.89
N THR A 114 -15.24 -7.73 2.83
CA THR A 114 -15.05 -8.49 1.59
C THR A 114 -16.10 -9.56 1.38
N ALA A 115 -16.94 -9.84 2.38
CA ALA A 115 -17.92 -10.91 2.34
C ALA A 115 -19.11 -10.59 3.27
N ALA A 116 -20.30 -11.08 2.91
CA ALA A 116 -21.48 -10.90 3.74
C ALA A 116 -21.26 -11.45 5.16
N GLY A 117 -21.50 -10.60 6.17
CA GLY A 117 -21.27 -10.93 7.58
C GLY A 117 -20.05 -10.19 8.11
N GLY A 118 -19.10 -10.95 8.67
CA GLY A 118 -17.86 -10.40 9.22
C GLY A 118 -17.88 -10.13 10.72
N ARG A 119 -16.71 -9.77 11.24
CA ARG A 119 -16.53 -9.42 12.65
C ARG A 119 -17.03 -8.00 12.89
N THR A 120 -17.66 -7.73 14.05
CA THR A 120 -18.12 -6.37 14.40
C THR A 120 -17.31 -5.72 15.52
N GLU A 121 -16.62 -6.55 16.29
CA GLU A 121 -15.62 -6.13 17.25
C GLU A 121 -14.38 -5.60 16.51
N PRO A 122 -13.75 -4.52 17.00
CA PRO A 122 -12.46 -4.07 16.47
C PRO A 122 -11.35 -5.12 16.70
N ILE A 123 -10.15 -4.85 16.17
CA ILE A 123 -8.97 -5.70 16.44
C ILE A 123 -8.60 -5.75 17.94
N SER A 124 -9.02 -4.75 18.72
CA SER A 124 -8.84 -4.67 20.16
C SER A 124 -10.00 -3.91 20.80
N GLU A 125 -10.61 -4.49 21.84
CA GLU A 125 -11.67 -3.85 22.64
C GLU A 125 -11.24 -2.50 23.24
N ALA A 126 -9.94 -2.26 23.39
CA ALA A 126 -9.41 -0.99 23.89
C ALA A 126 -9.71 0.22 22.99
N LEU A 127 -10.05 0.01 21.71
CA LEU A 127 -10.44 1.09 20.81
C LEU A 127 -11.80 1.71 21.16
N GLY A 128 -12.63 1.01 21.96
CA GLY A 128 -13.90 1.56 22.45
C GLY A 128 -14.96 1.82 21.36
N ILE A 129 -14.79 1.25 20.17
CA ILE A 129 -15.75 1.32 19.06
C ILE A 129 -16.33 -0.05 18.75
N ARG A 130 -17.44 -0.09 18.01
CA ARG A 130 -18.03 -1.30 17.44
C ARG A 130 -18.65 -0.97 16.09
N MET A 131 -18.43 -1.83 15.11
CA MET A 131 -19.01 -1.68 13.78
C MET A 131 -20.49 -2.03 13.83
N ALA A 132 -21.31 -1.33 13.04
CA ALA A 132 -22.71 -1.71 12.90
C ALA A 132 -22.80 -3.10 12.23
N PRO A 133 -23.83 -3.92 12.52
CA PRO A 133 -23.91 -5.29 12.01
C PRO A 133 -23.85 -5.43 10.48
N GLN A 134 -24.24 -4.38 9.74
CA GLN A 134 -24.15 -4.34 8.27
C GLN A 134 -22.78 -3.93 7.72
N TYR A 135 -21.82 -3.63 8.59
CA TYR A 135 -20.45 -3.20 8.26
C TYR A 135 -19.44 -4.08 8.99
N GLY A 136 -19.68 -5.40 9.03
CA GLY A 136 -18.68 -6.33 9.52
C GLY A 136 -17.45 -6.33 8.61
N TRP A 137 -16.33 -6.88 9.10
CA TRP A 137 -15.07 -6.84 8.38
C TRP A 137 -14.32 -8.17 8.44
N GLU A 138 -13.50 -8.43 7.42
CA GLU A 138 -12.59 -9.58 7.36
C GLU A 138 -11.12 -9.17 7.43
N ILE A 139 -10.80 -7.95 6.99
CA ILE A 139 -9.43 -7.44 6.92
C ILE A 139 -9.36 -6.08 7.62
N CYS A 140 -8.33 -5.85 8.43
CA CYS A 140 -8.00 -4.55 8.98
C CYS A 140 -6.54 -4.22 8.64
N LEU A 141 -6.31 -3.10 7.96
CA LEU A 141 -4.99 -2.52 7.80
C LEU A 141 -4.76 -1.53 8.96
N GLU A 142 -3.76 -1.80 9.79
CA GLU A 142 -3.34 -0.93 10.88
C GLU A 142 -2.05 -0.22 10.50
N GLY A 143 -2.12 1.12 10.38
CA GLY A 143 -1.00 2.01 10.10
C GLY A 143 -0.58 2.75 11.35
N VAL A 144 0.59 2.42 11.87
CA VAL A 144 1.16 2.99 13.10
C VAL A 144 2.65 3.21 12.95
N GLY A 145 3.19 4.16 13.72
CA GLY A 145 4.63 4.34 13.82
C GLY A 145 5.33 3.20 14.57
N TRP A 146 6.67 3.20 14.53
CA TRP A 146 7.57 2.26 15.21
C TRP A 146 7.47 0.81 14.72
N GLU A 147 7.50 0.62 13.41
CA GLU A 147 7.57 -0.67 12.71
C GLU A 147 6.46 -1.64 13.16
N SER A 148 5.33 -1.10 13.60
CA SER A 148 4.23 -1.85 14.21
C SER A 148 3.00 -1.91 13.30
N SER A 149 3.11 -1.40 12.08
CA SER A 149 2.05 -1.49 11.07
C SER A 149 1.83 -2.95 10.68
N ARG A 150 0.57 -3.35 10.52
CA ARG A 150 0.22 -4.76 10.28
C ARG A 150 -1.08 -4.90 9.50
N LEU A 151 -1.21 -6.04 8.83
CA LEU A 151 -2.46 -6.53 8.28
C LEU A 151 -3.05 -7.54 9.27
N VAL A 152 -4.31 -7.35 9.65
CA VAL A 152 -5.06 -8.25 10.52
C VAL A 152 -6.20 -8.89 9.73
N THR A 153 -6.32 -10.21 9.79
CA THR A 153 -7.37 -10.96 9.08
C THR A 153 -8.21 -11.78 10.06
N VAL A 154 -9.51 -11.85 9.81
CA VAL A 154 -10.46 -12.69 10.56
C VAL A 154 -10.43 -14.11 9.98
N LYS A 155 -10.11 -15.11 10.82
CA LYS A 155 -10.18 -16.53 10.45
C LYS A 155 -11.61 -17.05 10.48
N ALA A 156 -11.83 -18.21 9.89
CA ALA A 156 -13.12 -18.88 9.87
C ALA A 156 -13.70 -19.15 11.28
N ASP A 157 -12.85 -19.33 12.29
CA ASP A 157 -13.23 -19.52 13.70
C ASP A 157 -13.37 -18.20 14.48
N GLN A 158 -13.39 -17.06 13.78
CA GLN A 158 -13.48 -15.69 14.33
C GLN A 158 -12.26 -15.24 15.14
N THR A 159 -11.17 -16.01 15.15
CA THR A 159 -9.89 -15.55 15.69
C THR A 159 -9.19 -14.59 14.73
N LEU A 160 -8.27 -13.79 15.26
CA LEU A 160 -7.51 -12.81 14.47
C LEU A 160 -6.11 -13.35 14.16
N GLU A 161 -5.68 -13.19 12.92
CA GLU A 161 -4.31 -13.40 12.46
C GLU A 161 -3.67 -12.06 12.13
N SER A 162 -2.40 -11.88 12.49
CA SER A 162 -1.67 -10.64 12.18
C SER A 162 -0.41 -10.95 11.37
N THR A 163 -0.17 -10.13 10.36
CA THR A 163 1.05 -10.13 9.55
C THR A 163 1.64 -8.73 9.60
N ASP A 164 2.84 -8.59 10.14
CA ASP A 164 3.53 -7.30 10.21
C ASP A 164 3.89 -6.81 8.80
N LEU A 165 3.75 -5.50 8.59
CA LEU A 165 4.13 -4.84 7.34
C LEU A 165 5.53 -4.27 7.50
N VAL A 166 6.37 -4.52 6.50
CA VAL A 166 7.73 -4.00 6.46
C VAL A 166 7.67 -2.59 5.86
N ALA A 167 8.16 -1.61 6.62
CA ALA A 167 8.34 -0.22 6.16
C ALA A 167 9.53 -0.09 5.20
#